data_AF-A0A924R154-F1
#
_entry.id   AF-A0A924R154-F1
#
_cell.length_a   1.000
_cell.length_b   1.000
_cell.length_c   1.000
_cell.angle_alpha   90.00
_cell.angle_beta   90.00
_cell.angle_gamma   90.00
#
_symmetry.space_group_name_H-M   'P 1'
#
loop_
_entity.id
_entity.type
_entity.pdbx_description
1 polymer ?
#
loop_
_entity_poly.entity_id
_entity_poly.type
_entity_poly.pdbx_seq_one_letter_code
_entity_poly.pdbx_strand_id
1 'polypeptide(L)'
;MHPIAQEQDLTSSFTLMVAMPLLMIPLERTATYRGEPTNAISDVDTAQPFVRALRKLKRSLFWEVFLRDPELLHRWRFTEIARRIDHPSQWRDSLDRHPMRPGARNDIKEQNVDNVLMTLRHALAHGNVVYLNEAGDEAPGRPVTHMAFVADGRGTDAYRVVIVEEVAFVEFLKAWADWLAGYNIDSTLRRAA
;
A
#
# COMPACT_ATOMS: atom_id res chain seq x y z
N MET A 1 7.83 25.32 -12.73
CA MET A 1 8.86 25.14 -11.68
C MET A 1 8.54 23.81 -11.03
N HIS A 2 9.37 22.80 -11.24
CA HIS A 2 9.16 21.50 -10.61
C HIS A 2 9.56 21.60 -9.12
N PRO A 3 8.86 20.95 -8.19
CA PRO A 3 9.27 20.94 -6.79
C PRO A 3 10.66 20.31 -6.64
N ILE A 4 11.52 20.88 -5.78
CA ILE A 4 12.92 20.46 -5.54
C ILE A 4 13.05 18.96 -5.26
N ALA A 5 12.04 18.34 -4.63
CA ALA A 5 12.02 16.90 -4.38
C ALA A 5 11.96 16.04 -5.66
N GLN A 6 11.38 16.54 -6.76
CA GLN A 6 11.41 15.88 -8.07
C GLN A 6 12.78 16.06 -8.75
N GLU A 7 13.45 17.19 -8.52
CA GLU A 7 14.78 17.46 -9.08
C GLU A 7 15.88 16.64 -8.40
N GLN A 8 15.65 16.18 -7.16
CA GLN A 8 16.59 15.39 -6.36
C GLN A 8 16.18 13.92 -6.17
N ASP A 9 15.16 13.44 -6.88
CA ASP A 9 14.65 12.05 -6.77
C ASP A 9 14.25 11.64 -5.33
N LEU A 10 13.80 12.62 -4.52
CA LEU A 10 13.41 12.42 -3.12
C LEU A 10 11.92 12.11 -2.94
N THR A 11 11.14 12.21 -4.02
CA THR A 11 9.68 12.16 -3.93
C THR A 11 9.20 10.78 -3.46
N SER A 12 9.86 9.69 -3.88
CA SER A 12 9.64 8.33 -3.36
C SER A 12 9.89 8.25 -1.85
N SER A 13 11.01 8.79 -1.35
CA SER A 13 11.34 8.76 0.09
C SER A 13 10.35 9.57 0.93
N PHE A 14 9.98 10.77 0.48
CA PHE A 14 8.97 11.58 1.17
C PHE A 14 7.60 10.89 1.17
N THR A 15 7.23 10.25 0.07
CA THR A 15 5.98 9.52 -0.05
C THR A 15 5.93 8.36 0.95
N LEU A 16 7.01 7.58 1.08
CA LEU A 16 7.08 6.50 2.08
C LEU A 16 7.05 7.01 3.51
N MET A 17 7.74 8.12 3.80
CA MET A 17 7.73 8.77 5.11
C MET A 17 6.31 9.19 5.53
N VAL A 18 5.49 9.65 4.59
CA VAL A 18 4.08 9.99 4.84
C VAL A 18 3.19 8.74 4.90
N ALA A 19 3.43 7.76 4.03
CA ALA A 19 2.65 6.53 3.95
C ALA A 19 2.69 5.73 5.25
N MET A 20 3.85 5.67 5.91
CA MET A 20 4.04 4.92 7.16
C MET A 20 3.01 5.32 8.23
N PRO A 21 2.99 6.55 8.79
CA PRO A 21 2.01 6.92 9.82
C PRO A 21 0.57 6.88 9.30
N LEU A 22 0.35 7.28 8.04
CA LEU A 22 -0.99 7.40 7.47
C LEU A 22 -1.69 6.05 7.28
N LEU A 23 -0.94 4.99 6.94
CA LEU A 23 -1.46 3.64 6.81
C LEU A 23 -1.35 2.85 8.11
N MET A 24 -0.21 2.91 8.81
CA MET A 24 0.04 2.08 9.98
C MET A 24 -0.85 2.45 11.16
N ILE A 25 -0.91 3.74 11.54
CA ILE A 25 -1.60 4.15 12.77
C ILE A 25 -3.08 3.71 12.76
N PRO A 26 -3.88 3.97 11.71
CA PRO A 26 -5.29 3.56 11.70
C PRO A 26 -5.46 2.03 11.67
N LEU A 27 -4.56 1.31 11.01
CA LEU A 27 -4.61 -0.16 10.94
C LEU A 27 -4.23 -0.81 12.28
N GLU A 28 -3.18 -0.31 12.96
CA GLU A 28 -2.75 -0.83 14.26
C GLU A 28 -3.76 -0.54 15.36
N ARG A 29 -4.37 0.66 15.36
CA ARG A 29 -5.41 1.03 16.33
C ARG A 29 -6.68 0.20 16.23
N THR A 30 -6.88 -0.48 15.10
CA THR A 30 -8.04 -1.35 14.85
C THR A 30 -7.68 -2.82 14.77
N ALA A 31 -6.41 -3.17 15.00
CA ALA A 31 -5.93 -4.53 15.01
C ALA A 31 -6.55 -5.31 16.19
N THR A 32 -6.93 -6.55 15.92
CA THR A 32 -7.48 -7.47 16.91
C THR A 32 -6.73 -8.79 16.86
N TYR A 33 -6.41 -9.34 18.02
CA TYR A 33 -5.84 -10.67 18.17
C TYR A 33 -6.84 -11.54 18.94
N ARG A 34 -7.20 -12.70 18.37
CA ARG A 34 -8.24 -13.60 18.92
C ARG A 34 -9.58 -12.92 19.22
N GLY A 35 -9.92 -11.87 18.47
CA GLY A 35 -11.15 -11.09 18.65
C GLY A 35 -11.04 -9.94 19.65
N GLU A 36 -9.92 -9.82 20.37
CA GLU A 36 -9.67 -8.73 21.32
C GLU A 36 -8.82 -7.64 20.69
N PRO A 37 -9.12 -6.35 20.89
CA PRO A 37 -8.27 -5.26 20.43
C PRO A 37 -6.86 -5.35 21.04
N THR A 38 -5.81 -5.30 20.21
CA THR A 38 -4.42 -5.40 20.72
C THR A 38 -3.84 -4.07 21.16
N ASN A 39 -4.27 -2.97 20.53
CA ASN A 39 -3.71 -1.63 20.74
C ASN A 39 -4.81 -0.57 20.97
N ALA A 40 -5.95 -0.97 21.55
CA ALA A 40 -7.02 -0.03 21.84
C ALA A 40 -6.61 0.91 22.98
N ILE A 41 -6.41 2.18 22.67
CA ILE A 41 -6.41 3.25 23.67
C ILE A 41 -7.87 3.45 24.07
N SER A 42 -8.17 3.28 25.36
CA SER A 42 -9.51 3.36 25.94
C SER A 42 -10.28 4.62 25.50
N ASP A 43 -11.29 4.46 24.66
CA ASP A 43 -12.69 4.51 25.11
C ASP A 43 -13.61 4.09 23.95
N VAL A 44 -14.44 3.12 24.29
CA VAL A 44 -15.34 2.42 23.38
C VAL A 44 -16.58 3.28 23.20
N ASP A 45 -16.58 4.13 22.17
CA ASP A 45 -17.79 4.45 21.37
C ASP A 45 -17.48 5.30 20.13
N THR A 46 -16.52 6.23 20.18
CA THR A 46 -16.13 7.06 19.03
C THR A 46 -15.33 6.33 17.95
N ALA A 47 -14.62 5.25 18.30
CA ALA A 47 -13.91 4.42 17.32
C ALA A 47 -14.81 3.35 16.65
N GLN A 48 -16.01 3.06 17.18
CA GLN A 48 -16.90 2.03 16.63
C GLN A 48 -17.36 2.34 15.19
N PRO A 49 -17.78 3.58 14.85
CA PRO A 49 -18.12 3.93 13.47
C PRO A 49 -16.94 3.74 12.51
N PHE A 50 -15.74 4.18 12.91
CA PHE A 50 -14.52 4.00 12.14
C PHE A 50 -14.18 2.52 11.92
N VAL A 51 -14.19 1.71 12.99
CA VAL A 51 -13.90 0.26 12.92
C VAL A 51 -14.91 -0.45 12.01
N ARG A 52 -16.20 -0.13 12.12
CA ARG A 52 -17.24 -0.71 11.26
C ARG A 52 -17.05 -0.29 9.80
N ALA A 53 -16.77 0.98 9.55
CA ALA A 53 -16.51 1.49 8.22
C ALA A 53 -15.27 0.84 7.60
N LEU A 54 -14.16 0.73 8.35
CA LEU A 54 -12.94 0.07 7.92
C LEU A 54 -13.18 -1.42 7.62
N ARG A 55 -13.95 -2.13 8.46
CA ARG A 55 -14.33 -3.53 8.20
C ARG A 55 -15.14 -3.68 6.92
N LYS A 56 -16.06 -2.75 6.63
CA LYS A 56 -16.83 -2.74 5.38
C LYS A 56 -15.92 -2.44 4.18
N LEU A 57 -15.06 -1.43 4.31
CA LEU A 57 -14.11 -1.02 3.29
C LEU A 57 -13.19 -2.17 2.90
N LYS A 58 -12.61 -2.87 3.89
CA LYS A 58 -11.72 -4.02 3.73
C LYS A 58 -12.27 -5.15 2.86
N ARG A 59 -13.60 -5.29 2.79
CA ARG A 59 -14.29 -6.31 1.96
C ARG A 59 -14.56 -5.85 0.53
N SER A 60 -14.45 -4.56 0.25
CA SER A 60 -14.68 -3.99 -1.08
C SER A 60 -13.49 -4.25 -1.99
N LEU A 61 -13.69 -4.28 -3.30
CA LEU A 61 -12.60 -4.36 -4.26
C LEU A 61 -11.75 -3.10 -4.21
N PHE A 62 -10.43 -3.25 -4.19
CA PHE A 62 -9.50 -2.13 -4.05
C PHE A 62 -9.67 -1.12 -5.18
N TRP A 63 -9.77 -1.62 -6.42
CA TRP A 63 -9.87 -0.77 -7.60
C TRP A 63 -11.18 0.04 -7.66
N GLU A 64 -12.31 -0.53 -7.23
CA GLU A 64 -13.61 0.17 -7.22
C GLU A 64 -13.63 1.34 -6.23
N VAL A 65 -12.83 1.24 -5.17
CA VAL A 65 -12.76 2.25 -4.12
C VAL A 65 -11.72 3.30 -4.45
N PHE A 66 -10.50 2.87 -4.79
CA PHE A 66 -9.33 3.75 -4.85
C PHE A 66 -8.77 3.98 -6.26
N LEU A 67 -9.10 3.13 -7.24
CA LEU A 67 -8.56 3.19 -8.61
C LEU A 67 -9.68 3.36 -9.66
N ARG A 68 -10.61 4.27 -9.41
CA ARG A 68 -11.76 4.51 -10.30
C ARG A 68 -11.36 5.12 -11.63
N ASP A 69 -10.27 5.88 -11.65
CA ASP A 69 -9.65 6.35 -12.88
C ASP A 69 -8.96 5.16 -13.59
N PRO A 70 -9.36 4.84 -14.84
CA PRO A 70 -8.71 3.79 -15.61
C PRO A 70 -7.18 3.98 -15.74
N GLU A 71 -6.70 5.23 -15.78
CA GLU A 71 -5.25 5.48 -15.81
C GLU A 71 -4.58 5.04 -14.52
N LEU A 72 -5.16 5.34 -13.36
CA LEU A 72 -4.61 4.89 -12.07
C LEU A 72 -4.60 3.36 -11.99
N LEU A 73 -5.65 2.70 -12.49
CA LEU A 73 -5.73 1.24 -12.47
C LEU A 73 -4.57 0.57 -13.23
N HIS A 74 -4.15 1.13 -14.35
CA HIS A 74 -3.04 0.59 -15.14
C HIS A 74 -1.66 0.75 -14.47
N ARG A 75 -1.54 1.69 -13.53
CA ARG A 75 -0.31 2.00 -12.78
C ARG A 75 -0.13 1.17 -11.52
N TRP A 76 -1.10 0.30 -11.21
CA TRP A 76 -1.05 -0.62 -10.08
C TRP A 76 -0.98 -2.06 -10.54
N ARG A 77 -0.21 -2.85 -9.82
CA ARG A 77 -0.12 -4.29 -10.01
C ARG A 77 -0.20 -5.01 -8.68
N PHE A 78 -0.92 -6.13 -8.68
CA PHE A 78 -0.83 -7.12 -7.63
C PHE A 78 -0.41 -8.44 -8.24
N THR A 79 0.62 -9.07 -7.68
CA THR A 79 1.09 -10.38 -8.12
C THR A 79 1.57 -11.19 -6.92
N GLU A 80 1.77 -12.48 -7.15
CA GLU A 80 2.59 -13.32 -6.30
C GLU A 80 3.89 -13.64 -7.05
N ILE A 81 5.01 -13.62 -6.35
CA ILE A 81 6.31 -14.04 -6.89
C ILE A 81 6.79 -15.29 -6.15
N ALA A 82 7.29 -16.25 -6.92
CA ALA A 82 7.99 -17.39 -6.36
C ALA A 82 9.36 -16.93 -5.82
N ARG A 83 9.72 -17.42 -4.63
CA ARG A 83 11.07 -17.46 -4.01
C ARG A 83 12.14 -16.51 -4.60
N ARG A 84 12.73 -15.67 -3.73
CA ARG A 84 13.78 -14.64 -3.95
C ARG A 84 13.23 -13.23 -4.12
N ILE A 85 13.20 -12.48 -3.02
CA ILE A 85 12.79 -11.07 -2.99
C ILE A 85 13.97 -10.13 -3.29
N ASP A 86 15.19 -10.61 -3.07
CA ASP A 86 16.47 -9.89 -3.09
C ASP A 86 17.01 -9.58 -4.49
N HIS A 87 16.41 -10.16 -5.53
CA HIS A 87 16.81 -9.96 -6.92
C HIS A 87 15.57 -9.64 -7.78
N PRO A 88 15.13 -8.36 -7.84
CA PRO A 88 13.94 -7.96 -8.59
C PRO A 88 13.94 -8.43 -10.04
N SER A 89 15.09 -8.35 -10.73
CA SER A 89 15.26 -8.84 -12.10
C SER A 89 14.95 -10.34 -12.29
N GLN A 90 15.02 -11.12 -11.21
CA GLN A 90 14.73 -12.56 -11.17
C GLN A 90 13.32 -12.87 -10.68
N TRP A 91 12.48 -11.88 -10.37
CA TRP A 91 11.11 -12.14 -9.94
C TRP A 91 10.32 -12.85 -11.04
N ARG A 92 9.58 -13.88 -10.64
CA ARG A 92 8.74 -14.70 -11.53
C ARG A 92 7.38 -14.95 -10.89
N ASP A 93 6.32 -14.69 -11.66
CA ASP A 93 4.95 -15.04 -11.30
C ASP A 93 4.70 -16.55 -11.41
N SER A 94 3.48 -16.99 -11.12
CA SER A 94 3.07 -18.41 -11.23
C SER A 94 3.18 -18.98 -12.64
N LEU A 95 3.43 -18.16 -13.66
CA LEU A 95 3.56 -18.52 -15.07
C LEU A 95 4.99 -18.29 -15.57
N ASP A 96 5.97 -18.19 -14.67
CA ASP A 96 7.39 -17.95 -14.95
C ASP A 96 7.66 -16.66 -15.74
N ARG A 97 6.85 -15.62 -15.52
CA ARG A 97 7.00 -14.32 -16.17
C ARG A 97 7.35 -13.24 -15.16
N HIS A 98 8.17 -12.29 -15.58
CA HIS A 98 8.52 -11.16 -14.74
C HIS A 98 7.30 -10.21 -14.59
N PRO A 99 6.91 -9.78 -13.36
CA PRO A 99 5.68 -9.03 -13.11
C PRO A 99 5.50 -7.71 -13.86
N MET A 100 6.62 -7.09 -14.26
CA MET A 100 6.65 -5.82 -15.00
C MET A 100 6.61 -5.99 -16.52
N ARG A 101 6.64 -7.23 -17.05
CA ARG A 101 6.63 -7.45 -18.50
C ARG A 101 5.22 -7.27 -19.09
N PRO A 102 5.11 -6.86 -20.37
CA PRO A 102 3.83 -6.84 -21.07
C PRO A 102 3.15 -8.22 -21.02
N GLY A 103 1.85 -8.25 -20.73
CA GLY A 103 1.08 -9.49 -20.62
C GLY A 103 1.37 -10.32 -19.35
N ALA A 104 2.21 -9.84 -18.44
CA ALA A 104 2.34 -10.41 -17.10
C ALA A 104 0.99 -10.35 -16.37
N ARG A 105 0.77 -11.32 -15.47
CA ARG A 105 -0.44 -11.38 -14.68
C ARG A 105 -0.51 -10.15 -13.76
N ASN A 106 -1.68 -9.54 -13.68
CA ASN A 106 -1.96 -8.44 -12.77
C ASN A 106 -3.32 -8.67 -12.14
N ASP A 107 -3.31 -9.09 -10.87
CA ASP A 107 -4.50 -9.47 -10.14
C ASP A 107 -5.10 -8.31 -9.32
N ILE A 108 -4.72 -7.06 -9.59
CA ILE A 108 -5.16 -5.91 -8.79
C ILE A 108 -6.69 -5.74 -8.79
N LYS A 109 -7.36 -6.17 -9.87
CA LYS A 109 -8.82 -6.08 -10.00
C LYS A 109 -9.57 -7.08 -9.12
N GLU A 110 -8.95 -8.22 -8.85
CA GLU A 110 -9.49 -9.27 -7.99
C GLU A 110 -9.21 -9.00 -6.50
N GLN A 111 -8.31 -8.06 -6.18
CA GLN A 111 -7.96 -7.80 -4.79
C GLN A 111 -8.99 -6.96 -4.06
N ASN A 112 -9.31 -7.39 -2.85
CA ASN A 112 -10.00 -6.55 -1.88
C ASN A 112 -9.04 -5.57 -1.20
N VAL A 113 -9.61 -4.54 -0.58
CA VAL A 113 -8.85 -3.52 0.15
C VAL A 113 -8.02 -4.14 1.27
N ASP A 114 -8.51 -5.17 1.98
CA ASP A 114 -7.72 -5.81 3.04
C ASP A 114 -6.42 -6.41 2.51
N ASN A 115 -6.44 -7.12 1.38
CA ASN A 115 -5.26 -7.80 0.88
C ASN A 115 -4.18 -6.79 0.46
N VAL A 116 -4.56 -5.71 -0.24
CA VAL A 116 -3.64 -4.64 -0.62
C VAL A 116 -3.10 -3.92 0.62
N LEU A 117 -3.98 -3.48 1.54
CA LEU A 117 -3.55 -2.76 2.75
C LEU A 117 -2.65 -3.61 3.66
N MET A 118 -2.92 -4.92 3.79
CA MET A 118 -2.09 -5.80 4.60
C MET A 118 -0.72 -6.05 3.94
N THR A 119 -0.63 -6.09 2.61
CA THR A 119 0.66 -6.14 1.90
C THR A 119 1.44 -4.85 2.11
N LEU A 120 0.81 -3.68 1.92
CA LEU A 120 1.43 -2.38 2.19
C LEU A 120 1.90 -2.27 3.65
N ARG A 121 1.04 -2.61 4.61
CA ARG A 121 1.33 -2.58 6.05
C ARG A 121 2.55 -3.45 6.38
N HIS A 122 2.56 -4.69 5.91
CA HIS A 122 3.67 -5.61 6.19
C HIS A 122 4.97 -5.08 5.60
N ALA A 123 4.96 -4.63 4.34
CA ALA A 123 6.13 -4.07 3.69
C ALA A 123 6.68 -2.84 4.43
N LEU A 124 5.81 -1.91 4.82
CA LEU A 124 6.19 -0.71 5.56
C LEU A 124 6.70 -1.01 6.96
N ALA A 125 6.13 -2.01 7.65
CA ALA A 125 6.54 -2.39 8.99
C ALA A 125 7.94 -3.05 9.02
N HIS A 126 8.30 -3.78 7.97
CA HIS A 126 9.56 -4.52 7.90
C HIS A 126 10.62 -3.87 7.00
N GLY A 127 10.28 -2.77 6.32
CA GLY A 127 11.16 -2.14 5.34
C GLY A 127 11.30 -2.92 4.03
N ASN A 128 10.36 -3.83 3.74
CA ASN A 128 10.34 -4.63 2.52
C ASN A 128 9.75 -3.84 1.34
N VAL A 129 10.36 -2.69 1.04
CA VAL A 129 10.03 -1.83 -0.09
C VAL A 129 11.22 -1.82 -1.06
N VAL A 130 10.94 -2.16 -2.31
CA VAL A 130 11.93 -2.32 -3.38
C VAL A 130 11.71 -1.19 -4.40
N TYR A 131 12.79 -0.54 -4.83
CA TYR A 131 12.72 0.65 -5.69
C TYR A 131 13.03 0.28 -7.15
N LEU A 132 12.03 0.36 -8.01
CA LEU A 132 12.15 -0.17 -9.38
C LEU A 132 12.19 0.95 -10.41
N ASN A 133 13.04 0.76 -11.42
CA ASN A 133 12.98 1.52 -12.66
C ASN A 133 11.85 0.98 -13.58
N GLU A 134 11.68 1.59 -14.76
CA GLU A 134 10.60 1.22 -15.71
C GLU A 134 10.67 -0.23 -16.18
N ALA A 135 11.88 -0.83 -16.21
CA ALA A 135 12.07 -2.23 -16.59
C ALA A 135 11.76 -3.20 -15.44
N GLY A 136 11.56 -2.70 -14.22
CA GLY A 136 11.35 -3.51 -13.03
C GLY A 136 12.62 -3.97 -12.32
N ASP A 137 13.75 -3.27 -12.54
CA ASP A 137 15.03 -3.59 -11.91
C ASP A 137 15.44 -2.53 -10.88
N GLU A 138 16.19 -2.96 -9.86
CA GLU A 138 16.98 -2.08 -8.99
C GLU A 138 18.34 -1.81 -9.66
N ALA A 139 18.68 -0.55 -9.89
CA ALA A 139 19.96 -0.16 -10.48
C ALA A 139 20.44 1.19 -9.91
N PRO A 140 21.68 1.27 -9.39
CA PRO A 140 22.24 2.53 -8.91
C PRO A 140 22.23 3.62 -9.99
N GLY A 141 21.84 4.84 -9.61
CA GLY A 141 21.84 6.01 -10.49
C GLY A 141 20.74 6.01 -11.56
N ARG A 142 19.79 5.07 -11.53
CA ARG A 142 18.57 5.13 -12.35
C ARG A 142 17.42 5.72 -11.55
N PRO A 143 16.57 6.55 -12.18
CA PRO A 143 15.42 7.12 -11.50
C PRO A 143 14.45 6.03 -11.05
N VAL A 144 13.92 6.19 -9.85
CA VAL A 144 12.83 5.35 -9.36
C VAL A 144 11.54 5.76 -10.07
N THR A 145 10.81 4.78 -10.57
CA THR A 145 9.50 5.01 -11.22
C THR A 145 8.39 4.24 -10.54
N HIS A 146 8.73 3.12 -9.91
CA HIS A 146 7.79 2.26 -9.21
C HIS A 146 8.33 1.88 -7.83
N MET A 147 7.42 1.70 -6.88
CA MET A 147 7.67 1.05 -5.60
C MET A 147 7.03 -0.32 -5.60
N ALA A 148 7.75 -1.33 -5.12
CA ALA A 148 7.24 -2.66 -4.89
C ALA A 148 7.22 -2.98 -3.39
N PHE A 149 6.01 -3.21 -2.87
CA PHE A 149 5.76 -3.55 -1.48
C PHE A 149 5.62 -5.06 -1.36
N VAL A 150 6.54 -5.70 -0.63
CA VAL A 150 6.64 -7.15 -0.54
C VAL A 150 6.17 -7.63 0.82
N ALA A 151 5.31 -8.65 0.81
CA ALA A 151 4.84 -9.31 2.01
C ALA A 151 4.84 -10.83 1.87
N ASP A 152 5.04 -11.53 2.98
CA ASP A 152 4.92 -12.98 2.99
C ASP A 152 3.53 -13.43 2.50
N GLY A 153 3.51 -14.56 1.79
CA GLY A 153 2.28 -15.24 1.38
C GLY A 153 1.52 -15.80 2.58
N ARG A 154 0.19 -15.88 2.46
CA ARG A 154 -0.66 -16.46 3.51
C ARG A 154 -0.63 -17.99 3.42
N GLY A 155 0.36 -18.62 4.06
CA GLY A 155 0.49 -20.08 4.10
C GLY A 155 1.07 -20.70 2.81
N THR A 156 1.76 -19.90 2.02
CA THR A 156 2.45 -20.30 0.78
C THR A 156 3.91 -19.86 0.83
N ASP A 157 4.78 -20.55 0.09
CA ASP A 157 6.19 -20.14 -0.10
C ASP A 157 6.37 -18.92 -1.04
N ALA A 158 5.28 -18.41 -1.61
CA ALA A 158 5.27 -17.24 -2.49
C ALA A 158 5.17 -15.94 -1.69
N TYR A 159 5.72 -14.85 -2.24
CA TYR A 159 5.56 -13.50 -1.70
C TYR A 159 4.45 -12.77 -2.46
N ARG A 160 3.61 -12.04 -1.73
CA ARG A 160 2.65 -11.10 -2.32
C ARG A 160 3.36 -9.79 -2.58
N VAL A 161 3.16 -9.23 -3.78
CA VAL A 161 3.82 -7.99 -4.20
C VAL A 161 2.77 -7.04 -4.77
N VAL A 162 2.74 -5.84 -4.20
CA VAL A 162 2.05 -4.69 -4.78
C VAL A 162 3.10 -3.83 -5.48
N ILE A 163 3.00 -3.66 -6.79
CA ILE A 163 3.88 -2.77 -7.55
C ILE A 163 3.06 -1.57 -8.00
N VAL A 164 3.55 -0.36 -7.79
CA VAL A 164 2.81 0.86 -8.08
C VAL A 164 3.73 1.96 -8.55
N GLU A 165 3.31 2.70 -9.58
CA GLU A 165 4.00 3.94 -9.97
C GLU A 165 3.91 4.98 -8.86
N GLU A 166 4.98 5.74 -8.66
CA GLU A 166 5.06 6.69 -7.54
C GLU A 166 3.89 7.68 -7.51
N VAL A 167 3.54 8.28 -8.66
CA VAL A 167 2.40 9.20 -8.79
C VAL A 167 1.09 8.53 -8.39
N ALA A 168 0.86 7.29 -8.80
CA ALA A 168 -0.37 6.57 -8.48
C ALA A 168 -0.47 6.21 -6.99
N PHE A 169 0.68 5.98 -6.33
CA PHE A 169 0.72 5.76 -4.90
C PHE A 169 0.38 7.02 -4.12
N VAL A 170 0.90 8.19 -4.54
CA VAL A 170 0.55 9.49 -3.94
C VAL A 170 -0.95 9.76 -4.04
N GLU A 171 -1.57 9.52 -5.21
CA GLU A 171 -3.02 9.70 -5.39
C GLU A 171 -3.83 8.77 -4.49
N PHE A 172 -3.39 7.52 -4.32
CA PHE A 172 -4.00 6.62 -3.33
C PHE A 172 -3.87 7.15 -1.90
N LEU A 173 -2.71 7.66 -1.48
CA LEU A 173 -2.52 8.21 -0.13
C LEU A 173 -3.44 9.41 0.13
N LYS A 174 -3.65 10.27 -0.88
CA LYS A 174 -4.63 11.38 -0.79
C LYS A 174 -6.05 10.84 -0.60
N ALA A 175 -6.49 9.91 -1.46
CA ALA A 175 -7.82 9.32 -1.37
C ALA A 175 -8.05 8.58 -0.03
N TRP A 176 -7.02 7.91 0.48
CA TRP A 176 -7.03 7.28 1.80
C TRP A 176 -7.12 8.31 2.93
N ALA A 177 -6.35 9.39 2.88
CA ALA A 177 -6.42 10.48 3.85
C ALA A 177 -7.79 11.16 3.88
N ASP A 178 -8.37 11.43 2.70
CA ASP A 178 -9.72 12.00 2.58
C ASP A 178 -10.78 11.06 3.18
N TRP A 179 -10.65 9.76 2.95
CA TRP A 179 -11.53 8.77 3.56
C TRP A 179 -11.39 8.75 5.09
N LEU A 180 -10.15 8.77 5.62
CA LEU A 180 -9.89 8.85 7.06
C LEU A 180 -10.45 10.12 7.70
N ALA A 181 -10.34 11.27 7.00
CA ALA A 181 -10.84 12.55 7.48
C ALA A 181 -12.35 12.55 7.73
N GLY A 182 -13.11 11.68 7.04
CA GLY A 182 -14.53 11.47 7.28
C GLY A 182 -14.88 10.85 8.64
N TYR A 183 -13.91 10.26 9.35
CA TYR A 183 -14.10 9.58 10.64
C TYR A 183 -13.37 10.27 11.79
N ASN A 184 -13.11 11.57 11.62
CA ASN A 184 -12.25 12.34 12.49
C ASN A 184 -12.59 12.13 13.98
N ILE A 185 -11.56 11.76 14.74
CA ILE A 185 -11.63 11.54 16.19
C ILE A 185 -11.77 12.92 16.84
N ASP A 186 -13.03 13.27 17.06
CA ASP A 186 -13.51 14.31 17.96
C ASP A 186 -13.10 15.77 17.66
N SER A 187 -14.12 16.60 17.41
CA SER A 187 -13.99 18.06 17.22
C SER A 187 -13.39 18.79 18.43
N THR A 188 -13.29 18.10 19.57
CA THR A 188 -12.78 18.59 20.86
C THR A 188 -11.25 18.72 20.86
N LEU A 189 -10.51 17.82 20.20
CA LEU A 189 -9.04 17.92 20.08
C LEU A 189 -8.60 19.11 19.22
N ARG A 190 -9.41 19.50 18.21
CA ARG A 190 -9.15 20.68 17.38
C ARG A 190 -9.34 22.02 18.11
N ARG A 191 -10.04 22.05 19.25
CA ARG A 191 -10.24 23.26 20.05
C ARG A 191 -9.16 23.48 21.12
N ALA A 192 -8.33 22.47 21.37
CA ALA A 192 -7.28 22.50 22.37
C ALA A 192 -5.88 22.80 21.80
N ALA A 193 -5.76 22.98 20.47
CA ALA A 193 -4.55 23.35 19.75
C ALA A 193 -4.75 24.73 19.09
#